data_AF-A0A7V9L522-F1
#
_entry.id   AF-A0A7V9L522-F1
#
_cell.length_a   1.000
_cell.length_b   1.000
_cell.length_c   1.000
_cell.angle_alpha   90.00
_cell.angle_beta   90.00
_cell.angle_gamma   90.00
#
_symmetry.space_group_name_H-M   'P 1'
#
loop_
_entity.id
_entity.type
_entity.pdbx_description
1 polymer ?
#
loop_
_entity_poly.entity_id
_entity_poly.type
_entity_poly.pdbx_seq_one_letter_code
_entity_poly.pdbx_strand_id
1 'polypeptide(L)'
;MPQVVDLPQIGQDTRGALVALVRVCKETPAKGESFKDLRSRLRTAKLWDRDRPAVMLRFLGVGGSTIVPSPFMLALGACTGEDDTAITVLDRVWHLNPLLGKTVLDLVAQRTYHKDEIYKHLASAVYAGVVPSRPALEIWLQIVIGAGLLRTVGIAVTAGPRAEKYIALGAQIDPDEFLAEDRPEPEPVIPNMLDDDAAPAGEAAPENSIPVAATAPTGSLLPAPLRHLSADNVPTPRNRERVVPTSRFAQGFTDDVRAETTSRIASWWSDAVDKARVATYQPSDFGLDAEAWVEGADEVVYRTAVAAALAFRLDRDRASVVASFAALDKAGVLGDLYQGTVPENLPAQIDARALMLASLAARRCAEVPELAAQLDGRASAADAFASLDAALGRGLFRTELFWMMDMLGKLGVIRYDDLGDFTVTPHRIVRDTLFRLGFTDTPYANDQATLVVATRAARKAVPIGPADEILTLFALAAGCAYDCAHRKSCDFPCRERLE
;
A
#
# COMPACT_ATOMS: atom_id res chain seq x y z
N MET A 1 4.34 -7.36 25.36
CA MET A 1 3.31 -6.33 25.10
C MET A 1 2.21 -7.02 24.33
N PRO A 2 0.93 -6.80 24.70
CA PRO A 2 -0.20 -7.52 24.10
C PRO A 2 -0.21 -7.24 22.61
N GLN A 3 -0.03 -8.30 21.83
CA GLN A 3 -0.02 -8.21 20.38
C GLN A 3 -1.45 -7.97 19.92
N VAL A 4 -1.69 -6.95 19.09
CA VAL A 4 -2.94 -6.91 18.34
C VAL A 4 -2.93 -8.08 17.37
N VAL A 5 -3.93 -8.94 17.51
CA VAL A 5 -4.10 -10.08 16.64
C VAL A 5 -4.76 -9.62 15.35
N ASP A 6 -4.01 -9.72 14.26
CA ASP A 6 -4.55 -9.52 12.91
C ASP A 6 -5.71 -10.46 12.64
N LEU A 7 -6.76 -9.93 12.00
CA LEU A 7 -7.96 -10.65 11.61
C LEU A 7 -7.95 -10.96 10.10
N PRO A 8 -8.59 -12.05 9.66
CA PRO A 8 -8.62 -12.41 8.25
C PRO A 8 -9.35 -11.35 7.44
N GLN A 9 -8.91 -11.14 6.20
CA GLN A 9 -9.65 -10.30 5.26
C GLN A 9 -10.97 -10.96 4.90
N ILE A 10 -12.04 -10.42 5.49
CA ILE A 10 -13.41 -10.73 5.11
C ILE A 10 -13.74 -9.66 4.07
N GLY A 11 -13.85 -10.02 2.79
CA GLY A 11 -14.00 -9.07 1.67
C GLY A 11 -15.19 -8.11 1.80
N GLN A 12 -15.47 -7.32 0.76
CA GLN A 12 -16.56 -6.30 0.79
C GLN A 12 -17.93 -6.86 1.17
N ASP A 13 -18.19 -8.14 0.89
CA ASP A 13 -19.36 -8.88 1.36
C ASP A 13 -19.08 -9.59 2.69
N THR A 14 -19.06 -8.83 3.79
CA THR A 14 -18.82 -9.38 5.13
C THR A 14 -19.82 -10.48 5.48
N ARG A 15 -21.10 -10.29 5.14
CA ARG A 15 -22.17 -11.24 5.47
C ARG A 15 -22.00 -12.56 4.72
N GLY A 16 -21.77 -12.50 3.41
CA GLY A 16 -21.52 -13.70 2.60
C GLY A 16 -20.29 -14.47 3.06
N ALA A 17 -19.22 -13.77 3.44
CA ALA A 17 -18.01 -14.40 3.94
C ALA A 17 -18.18 -15.02 5.35
N LEU A 18 -18.98 -14.42 6.25
CA LEU A 18 -19.33 -15.05 7.52
C LEU A 18 -20.18 -16.31 7.32
N VAL A 19 -21.13 -16.29 6.39
CA VAL A 19 -21.92 -17.48 6.02
C VAL A 19 -21.02 -18.58 5.44
N ALA A 20 -20.07 -18.22 4.57
CA ALA A 20 -19.08 -19.14 4.03
C ALA A 20 -18.20 -19.75 5.14
N LEU A 21 -17.83 -18.95 6.14
CA LEU A 21 -17.05 -19.42 7.29
C LEU A 21 -17.85 -20.41 8.15
N VAL A 22 -19.12 -20.12 8.44
CA VAL A 22 -20.04 -21.06 9.12
C VAL A 22 -20.11 -22.38 8.36
N ARG A 23 -20.23 -22.33 7.03
CA ARG A 23 -20.26 -23.54 6.18
C ARG A 23 -18.96 -24.35 6.30
N VAL A 24 -17.79 -23.71 6.20
CA VAL A 24 -16.50 -24.39 6.37
C VAL A 24 -16.41 -25.05 7.75
N CYS A 25 -16.80 -24.35 8.82
CA CYS A 25 -16.82 -24.90 10.17
C CYS A 25 -17.78 -26.10 10.30
N LYS A 26 -18.99 -26.02 9.73
CA LYS A 26 -19.97 -27.12 9.70
C LYS A 26 -19.45 -28.36 8.98
N GLU A 27 -18.76 -28.16 7.87
CA GLU A 27 -18.23 -29.25 7.04
C GLU A 27 -16.93 -29.85 7.63
N THR A 28 -16.33 -29.24 8.65
CA THR A 28 -15.09 -29.75 9.26
C THR A 28 -15.39 -30.93 10.18
N PRO A 29 -14.80 -32.12 9.94
CA PRO A 29 -15.07 -33.30 10.76
C PRO A 29 -14.65 -33.09 12.23
N ALA A 30 -15.48 -33.52 13.18
CA ALA A 30 -15.15 -33.44 14.62
C ALA A 30 -13.91 -34.25 15.02
N LYS A 31 -13.60 -35.33 14.27
CA LYS A 31 -12.36 -36.12 14.44
C LYS A 31 -11.10 -35.42 13.90
N GLY A 32 -11.28 -34.30 13.23
CA GLY A 32 -10.27 -33.57 12.49
C GLY A 32 -10.07 -34.06 11.06
N GLU A 33 -9.29 -33.30 10.31
CA GLU A 33 -8.91 -33.55 8.92
C GLU A 33 -7.47 -33.09 8.67
N SER A 34 -6.94 -33.33 7.48
CA SER A 34 -5.61 -32.80 7.13
C SER A 34 -5.66 -31.28 6.93
N PHE A 35 -4.56 -30.59 7.22
CA PHE A 35 -4.41 -29.16 6.89
C PHE A 35 -4.68 -28.86 5.41
N LYS A 36 -4.31 -29.78 4.51
CA LYS A 36 -4.53 -29.65 3.06
C LYS A 36 -6.02 -29.57 2.72
N ASP A 37 -6.84 -30.38 3.39
CA ASP A 37 -8.29 -30.42 3.18
C ASP A 37 -8.96 -29.14 3.70
N LEU A 38 -8.62 -28.70 4.92
CA LEU A 38 -9.11 -27.42 5.46
C LEU A 38 -8.75 -26.26 4.52
N ARG A 39 -7.48 -26.21 4.10
CA ARG A 39 -6.96 -25.17 3.21
C ARG A 39 -7.72 -25.15 1.88
N SER A 40 -7.97 -26.32 1.29
CA SER A 40 -8.73 -26.44 0.05
C SER A 40 -10.16 -25.88 0.19
N ARG A 41 -10.82 -26.19 1.30
CA ARG A 41 -12.17 -25.67 1.60
C ARG A 41 -12.17 -24.16 1.83
N LEU A 42 -11.19 -23.63 2.57
CA LEU A 42 -11.02 -22.18 2.75
C LEU A 42 -10.73 -21.46 1.43
N ARG A 43 -9.92 -22.03 0.53
CA ARG A 43 -9.68 -21.48 -0.82
C ARG A 43 -10.96 -21.46 -1.66
N THR A 44 -11.72 -22.55 -1.65
CA THR A 44 -13.00 -22.66 -2.37
C THR A 44 -14.02 -21.63 -1.86
N ALA A 45 -14.02 -21.39 -0.55
CA ALA A 45 -14.85 -20.36 0.10
C ALA A 45 -14.32 -18.91 -0.10
N LYS A 46 -13.17 -18.72 -0.78
CA LYS A 46 -12.48 -17.42 -0.91
C LYS A 46 -12.11 -16.76 0.42
N LEU A 47 -11.84 -17.58 1.45
CA LEU A 47 -11.46 -17.14 2.79
C LEU A 47 -9.96 -17.32 3.07
N TRP A 48 -9.23 -17.97 2.17
CA TRP A 48 -7.80 -18.22 2.33
C TRP A 48 -6.94 -17.09 1.79
N ASP A 49 -6.11 -16.49 2.66
CA ASP A 49 -5.04 -15.56 2.29
C ASP A 49 -3.73 -16.34 2.15
N ARG A 50 -3.21 -16.42 0.92
CA ARG A 50 -1.97 -17.15 0.61
C ARG A 50 -0.75 -16.50 1.27
N ASP A 51 -0.77 -15.19 1.40
CA ASP A 51 0.39 -14.42 1.89
C ASP A 51 0.38 -14.36 3.42
N ARG A 52 -0.78 -14.58 4.05
CA ARG A 52 -0.95 -14.59 5.52
C ARG A 52 -1.78 -15.78 6.03
N PRO A 53 -1.32 -17.03 5.80
CA PRO A 53 -2.06 -18.23 6.21
C PRO A 53 -2.30 -18.31 7.73
N ALA A 54 -1.33 -17.84 8.52
CA ALA A 54 -1.40 -17.86 9.98
C ALA A 54 -2.58 -17.04 10.53
N VAL A 55 -3.01 -15.99 9.84
CA VAL A 55 -4.08 -15.09 10.30
C VAL A 55 -5.42 -15.83 10.36
N MET A 56 -5.76 -16.57 9.30
CA MET A 56 -7.00 -17.36 9.29
C MET A 56 -6.95 -18.50 10.32
N LEU A 57 -5.82 -19.20 10.42
CA LEU A 57 -5.67 -20.30 11.38
C LEU A 57 -5.76 -19.83 12.82
N ARG A 58 -5.15 -18.68 13.14
CA ARG A 58 -5.26 -18.04 14.46
C ARG A 58 -6.68 -17.59 14.74
N PHE A 59 -7.37 -17.01 13.76
CA PHE A 59 -8.78 -16.64 13.93
C PHE A 59 -9.65 -17.85 14.25
N LEU A 60 -9.43 -18.96 13.55
CA LEU A 60 -10.11 -20.24 13.79
C LEU A 60 -9.64 -20.95 15.07
N GLY A 61 -8.50 -20.57 15.65
CA GLY A 61 -7.93 -21.22 16.83
C GLY A 61 -7.42 -22.63 16.55
N VAL A 62 -6.87 -22.87 15.36
CA VAL A 62 -6.36 -24.18 14.92
C VAL A 62 -4.94 -24.09 14.37
N GLY A 63 -4.23 -25.21 14.32
CA GLY A 63 -2.88 -25.33 13.75
C GLY A 63 -2.42 -26.79 13.72
N GLY A 64 -1.26 -27.04 13.11
CA GLY A 64 -0.70 -28.38 12.97
C GLY A 64 -1.06 -29.10 11.66
N SER A 65 -0.55 -30.31 11.47
CA SER A 65 -0.77 -31.14 10.28
C SER A 65 -2.18 -31.75 10.22
N THR A 66 -2.74 -32.07 11.38
CA THR A 66 -4.11 -32.52 11.55
C THR A 66 -4.91 -31.44 12.28
N ILE A 67 -5.90 -30.89 11.60
CA ILE A 67 -6.77 -29.83 12.11
C ILE A 67 -7.91 -30.48 12.87
N VAL A 68 -7.95 -30.28 14.19
CA VAL A 68 -9.11 -30.59 15.02
C VAL A 68 -9.91 -29.29 15.23
N PRO A 69 -11.24 -29.27 15.03
CA PRO A 69 -12.05 -28.07 15.24
C PRO A 69 -11.86 -27.50 16.65
N SER A 70 -11.54 -26.21 16.73
CA SER A 70 -11.48 -25.49 18.00
C SER A 70 -12.88 -25.31 18.62
N PRO A 71 -12.99 -24.95 19.92
CA PRO A 71 -14.27 -24.58 20.52
C PRO A 71 -14.99 -23.48 19.75
N PHE A 72 -14.25 -22.52 19.18
CA PHE A 72 -14.82 -21.48 18.33
C PHE A 72 -15.36 -22.04 17.01
N MET A 73 -14.63 -22.92 16.34
CA MET A 73 -15.13 -23.57 15.11
C MET A 73 -16.39 -24.39 15.36
N LEU A 74 -16.44 -25.13 16.47
CA LEU A 74 -17.61 -25.91 16.87
C LEU A 74 -18.82 -25.00 17.16
N ALA A 75 -18.61 -23.91 17.90
CA ALA A 75 -19.67 -22.93 18.18
C ALA A 75 -20.19 -22.28 16.88
N LEU A 76 -19.28 -21.86 16.00
CA LEU A 76 -19.64 -21.24 14.72
C LEU A 76 -20.34 -22.24 13.78
N GLY A 77 -19.92 -23.50 13.80
CA GLY A 77 -20.58 -24.59 13.08
C GLY A 77 -21.97 -24.91 13.63
N ALA A 78 -22.25 -24.64 14.90
CA ALA A 78 -23.57 -24.85 15.51
C ALA A 78 -24.56 -23.70 15.24
N CYS A 79 -24.11 -22.55 14.75
CA CYS A 79 -24.96 -21.40 14.47
C CYS A 79 -26.07 -21.74 13.46
N THR A 80 -27.31 -21.39 13.80
CA THR A 80 -28.48 -21.65 12.95
C THR A 80 -28.97 -20.40 12.24
N GLY A 81 -28.73 -19.22 12.83
CA GLY A 81 -29.08 -17.93 12.28
C GLY A 81 -27.91 -16.96 12.19
N GLU A 82 -28.19 -15.81 11.58
CA GLU A 82 -27.23 -14.72 11.44
C GLU A 82 -26.91 -14.04 12.76
N ASP A 83 -27.87 -14.01 13.69
CA ASP A 83 -27.66 -13.43 15.02
C ASP A 83 -26.67 -14.29 15.85
N ASP A 84 -26.87 -15.61 15.90
CA ASP A 84 -25.93 -16.56 16.52
C ASP A 84 -24.53 -16.42 15.92
N THR A 85 -24.46 -16.30 14.59
CA THR A 85 -23.20 -16.14 13.84
C THR A 85 -22.51 -14.85 14.25
N ALA A 86 -23.24 -13.73 14.27
CA ALA A 86 -22.71 -12.43 14.64
C ALA A 86 -22.17 -12.43 16.09
N ILE A 87 -22.94 -12.99 17.04
CA ILE A 87 -22.53 -13.07 18.45
C ILE A 87 -21.27 -13.94 18.60
N THR A 88 -21.24 -15.11 17.97
CA THR A 88 -20.10 -16.04 18.04
C THR A 88 -18.83 -15.41 17.47
N VAL A 89 -18.95 -14.70 16.35
CA VAL A 89 -17.84 -13.97 15.71
C VAL A 89 -17.37 -12.82 16.61
N LEU A 90 -18.29 -12.03 17.18
CA LEU A 90 -17.93 -10.93 18.07
C LEU A 90 -17.26 -11.43 19.35
N ASP A 91 -17.68 -12.55 19.91
CA ASP A 91 -17.02 -13.17 21.07
C ASP A 91 -15.59 -13.56 20.73
N ARG A 92 -15.34 -14.10 19.52
CA ARG A 92 -13.96 -14.39 19.07
C ARG A 92 -13.15 -13.14 18.83
N VAL A 93 -13.70 -12.11 18.19
CA VAL A 93 -13.01 -10.84 17.95
C VAL A 93 -12.65 -10.15 19.26
N TRP A 94 -13.57 -10.19 20.23
CA TRP A 94 -13.34 -9.65 21.57
C TRP A 94 -12.24 -10.42 22.31
N HIS A 95 -12.28 -11.74 22.29
CA HIS A 95 -11.24 -12.60 22.89
C HIS A 95 -9.85 -12.32 22.31
N LEU A 96 -9.76 -12.12 20.99
CA LEU A 96 -8.49 -11.86 20.31
C LEU A 96 -7.95 -10.45 20.52
N ASN A 97 -8.82 -9.46 20.71
CA ASN A 97 -8.45 -8.05 20.76
C ASN A 97 -9.25 -7.26 21.82
N PRO A 98 -9.22 -7.67 23.11
CA PRO A 98 -10.11 -7.13 24.13
C PRO A 98 -9.81 -5.66 24.45
N LEU A 99 -8.53 -5.28 24.55
CA LEU A 99 -8.13 -3.90 24.84
C LEU A 99 -8.49 -2.96 23.68
N LEU A 100 -8.30 -3.39 22.42
CA LEU A 100 -8.73 -2.62 21.25
C LEU A 100 -10.25 -2.45 21.25
N GLY A 101 -11.00 -3.54 21.47
CA GLY A 101 -12.47 -3.52 21.54
C GLY A 101 -12.99 -2.57 22.61
N LYS A 102 -12.44 -2.66 23.83
CA LYS A 102 -12.73 -1.75 24.94
C LYS A 102 -12.49 -0.30 24.55
N THR A 103 -11.28 0.04 24.09
CA THR A 103 -10.95 1.44 23.76
C THR A 103 -11.85 2.00 22.67
N VAL A 104 -12.16 1.22 21.62
CA VAL A 104 -13.06 1.70 20.56
C VAL A 104 -14.48 1.91 21.08
N LEU A 105 -15.00 1.01 21.92
CA LEU A 105 -16.33 1.16 22.53
C LEU A 105 -16.39 2.37 23.47
N ASP A 106 -15.37 2.57 24.31
CA ASP A 106 -15.25 3.72 25.21
C ASP A 106 -15.22 5.05 24.42
N LEU A 107 -14.55 5.06 23.26
CA LEU A 107 -14.58 6.21 22.34
C LEU A 107 -15.99 6.43 21.79
N VAL A 108 -16.58 5.44 21.10
CA VAL A 108 -17.87 5.64 20.42
C VAL A 108 -19.06 5.86 21.36
N ALA A 109 -18.91 5.53 22.64
CA ALA A 109 -19.87 5.87 23.69
C ALA A 109 -19.92 7.37 23.99
N GLN A 110 -18.82 8.11 23.77
CA GLN A 110 -18.76 9.56 24.00
C GLN A 110 -19.44 10.35 22.87
N ARG A 111 -19.20 9.94 21.62
CA ARG A 111 -19.78 10.53 20.41
C ARG A 111 -19.54 9.62 19.21
N THR A 112 -20.11 9.98 18.06
CA THR A 112 -19.76 9.34 16.79
C THR A 112 -18.33 9.73 16.37
N TYR A 113 -17.53 8.78 15.89
CA TYR A 113 -16.15 9.03 15.43
C TYR A 113 -15.95 8.61 13.98
N HIS A 114 -15.18 9.39 13.23
CA HIS A 114 -14.66 8.95 11.94
C HIS A 114 -13.58 7.87 12.14
N LYS A 115 -13.44 6.93 11.19
CA LYS A 115 -12.46 5.84 11.29
C LYS A 115 -11.02 6.35 11.49
N ASP A 116 -10.65 7.44 10.80
CA ASP A 116 -9.34 8.09 10.98
C ASP A 116 -9.17 8.74 12.36
N GLU A 117 -10.24 9.23 12.98
CA GLU A 117 -10.16 9.77 14.35
C GLU A 117 -9.91 8.63 15.35
N ILE A 118 -10.59 7.49 15.19
CA ILE A 118 -10.34 6.28 15.99
C ILE A 118 -8.86 5.89 15.87
N TYR A 119 -8.32 5.84 14.66
CA TYR A 119 -6.90 5.55 14.46
C TYR A 119 -5.97 6.56 15.17
N LYS A 120 -6.28 7.86 15.11
CA LYS A 120 -5.52 8.90 15.82
C LYS A 120 -5.56 8.71 17.33
N HIS A 121 -6.70 8.31 17.89
CA HIS A 121 -6.83 8.00 19.32
C HIS A 121 -6.02 6.76 19.71
N LEU A 122 -6.08 5.69 18.91
CA LEU A 122 -5.29 4.48 19.14
C LEU A 122 -3.78 4.72 18.98
N ALA A 123 -3.38 5.66 18.13
CA ALA A 123 -1.98 6.07 17.98
C ALA A 123 -1.50 7.09 19.03
N SER A 124 -2.41 7.55 19.91
CA SER A 124 -2.06 8.51 20.96
C SER A 124 -1.52 7.80 22.20
N ALA A 125 -0.90 8.57 23.11
CA ALA A 125 -0.38 8.07 24.38
C ALA A 125 -1.47 7.53 25.33
N VAL A 126 -2.76 7.73 25.01
CA VAL A 126 -3.90 7.25 25.82
C VAL A 126 -4.14 5.75 25.63
N TYR A 127 -3.77 5.19 24.48
CA TYR A 127 -3.91 3.77 24.22
C TYR A 127 -2.65 3.03 24.67
N ALA A 128 -2.81 2.15 25.65
CA ALA A 128 -1.71 1.42 26.25
C ALA A 128 -1.35 0.10 25.51
N GLY A 129 -2.18 -0.32 24.54
CA GLY A 129 -1.94 -1.52 23.73
C GLY A 129 -1.00 -1.28 22.53
N VAL A 130 -0.67 -2.35 21.82
CA VAL A 130 0.06 -2.24 20.54
C VAL A 130 -0.86 -1.62 19.49
N VAL A 131 -0.42 -0.54 18.84
CA VAL A 131 -1.25 0.15 17.84
C VAL A 131 -1.47 -0.74 16.61
N PRO A 132 -2.72 -1.04 16.20
CA PRO A 132 -2.98 -1.78 14.97
C PRO A 132 -2.45 -1.02 13.75
N SER A 133 -2.05 -1.73 12.69
CA SER A 133 -1.85 -1.09 11.39
C SER A 133 -3.18 -0.55 10.85
N ARG A 134 -3.15 0.47 9.99
CA ARG A 134 -4.39 1.00 9.36
C ARG A 134 -5.21 -0.08 8.64
N PRO A 135 -4.60 -0.96 7.81
CA PRO A 135 -5.33 -2.07 7.20
C PRO A 135 -5.92 -3.04 8.23
N ALA A 136 -5.19 -3.37 9.30
CA ALA A 136 -5.70 -4.26 10.35
C ALA A 136 -6.89 -3.65 11.10
N LEU A 137 -6.83 -2.36 11.42
CA LEU A 137 -7.95 -1.65 12.05
C LEU A 137 -9.16 -1.60 11.12
N GLU A 138 -8.96 -1.37 9.82
CA GLU A 138 -10.07 -1.36 8.85
C GLU A 138 -10.74 -2.73 8.75
N ILE A 139 -9.96 -3.82 8.71
CA ILE A 139 -10.51 -5.19 8.75
C ILE A 139 -11.28 -5.43 10.05
N TRP A 140 -10.72 -5.02 11.19
CA TRP A 140 -11.39 -5.13 12.49
C TRP A 140 -12.73 -4.39 12.47
N LEU A 141 -12.75 -3.13 12.01
CA LEU A 141 -13.95 -2.30 11.88
C LEU A 141 -14.99 -2.95 10.95
N GLN A 142 -14.57 -3.49 9.81
CA GLN A 142 -15.47 -4.17 8.87
C GLN A 142 -16.17 -5.37 9.50
N ILE A 143 -15.43 -6.19 10.26
CA ILE A 143 -15.99 -7.38 10.93
C ILE A 143 -16.98 -6.93 12.02
N VAL A 144 -16.59 -6.01 12.89
CA VAL A 144 -17.44 -5.60 14.02
C VAL A 144 -18.68 -4.80 13.58
N ILE A 145 -18.59 -4.06 12.47
CA ILE A 145 -19.75 -3.40 11.85
C ILE A 145 -20.67 -4.45 11.22
N GLY A 146 -20.11 -5.39 10.44
CA GLY A 146 -20.88 -6.46 9.82
C GLY A 146 -21.59 -7.37 10.82
N ALA A 147 -21.01 -7.56 12.00
CA ALA A 147 -21.61 -8.30 13.11
C ALA A 147 -22.45 -7.42 14.05
N GLY A 148 -22.57 -6.11 13.82
CA GLY A 148 -23.46 -5.20 14.55
C GLY A 148 -23.01 -4.79 15.95
N LEU A 149 -21.73 -4.95 16.29
CA LEU A 149 -21.14 -4.31 17.47
C LEU A 149 -21.08 -2.80 17.29
N LEU A 150 -20.71 -2.35 16.10
CA LEU A 150 -20.74 -0.96 15.66
C LEU A 150 -21.75 -0.80 14.52
N ARG A 151 -22.19 0.43 14.29
CA ARG A 151 -22.97 0.80 13.09
C ARG A 151 -22.43 2.09 12.47
N THR A 152 -22.62 2.25 11.17
CA THR A 152 -22.23 3.45 10.43
C THR A 152 -23.32 4.51 10.52
N VAL A 153 -22.90 5.77 10.68
CA VAL A 153 -23.76 6.97 10.60
C VAL A 153 -23.05 7.97 9.69
N GLY A 154 -23.43 7.99 8.42
CA GLY A 154 -22.69 8.70 7.37
C GLY A 154 -21.29 8.12 7.21
N ILE A 155 -20.26 8.96 7.42
CA ILE A 155 -18.85 8.56 7.38
C ILE A 155 -18.29 8.15 8.76
N ALA A 156 -19.09 8.28 9.82
CA ALA A 156 -18.68 7.97 11.19
C ALA A 156 -19.23 6.61 11.65
N VAL A 157 -18.73 6.13 12.79
CA VAL A 157 -19.22 4.94 13.47
C VAL A 157 -19.71 5.28 14.88
N THR A 158 -20.69 4.52 15.35
CA THR A 158 -21.24 4.58 16.69
C THR A 158 -21.56 3.18 17.21
N ALA A 159 -21.95 3.06 18.49
CA ALA A 159 -22.40 1.81 19.08
C ALA A 159 -23.55 1.20 18.27
N GLY A 160 -23.40 -0.09 17.94
CA GLY A 160 -24.40 -0.89 17.25
C GLY A 160 -25.37 -1.58 18.21
N PRO A 161 -26.35 -2.32 17.69
CA PRO A 161 -27.37 -3.01 18.49
C PRO A 161 -26.80 -4.06 19.46
N ARG A 162 -25.59 -4.59 19.20
CA ARG A 162 -24.96 -5.60 20.06
C ARG A 162 -23.90 -5.03 21.02
N ALA A 163 -23.73 -3.71 21.08
CA ALA A 163 -22.66 -3.07 21.85
C ALA A 163 -22.78 -3.29 23.37
N GLU A 164 -24.00 -3.36 23.91
CA GLU A 164 -24.25 -3.37 25.36
C GLU A 164 -23.52 -4.49 26.11
N LYS A 165 -23.55 -5.72 25.58
CA LYS A 165 -22.82 -6.87 26.14
C LYS A 165 -21.32 -6.58 26.25
N TYR A 166 -20.72 -6.04 25.19
CA TYR A 166 -19.27 -5.81 25.12
C TYR A 166 -18.83 -4.56 25.87
N ILE A 167 -19.71 -3.57 26.04
CA ILE A 167 -19.48 -2.45 26.97
C ILE A 167 -19.39 -3.00 28.40
N ALA A 168 -20.31 -3.88 28.79
CA ALA A 168 -20.28 -4.51 30.11
C ALA A 168 -19.03 -5.38 30.33
N LEU A 169 -18.58 -6.13 29.31
CA LEU A 169 -17.30 -6.85 29.35
C LEU A 169 -16.10 -5.89 29.41
N GLY A 170 -16.12 -4.81 28.63
CA GLY A 170 -15.07 -3.80 28.61
C GLY A 170 -14.94 -3.03 29.92
N ALA A 171 -16.01 -2.90 30.69
CA ALA A 171 -15.98 -2.29 32.02
C ALA A 171 -15.24 -3.16 33.06
N GLN A 172 -15.08 -4.47 32.80
CA GLN A 172 -14.40 -5.41 33.68
C GLN A 172 -12.89 -5.51 33.41
N ILE A 173 -12.41 -4.93 32.30
CA ILE A 173 -11.00 -4.96 31.93
C ILE A 173 -10.32 -3.74 32.54
N ASP A 174 -9.44 -3.97 33.52
CA ASP A 174 -8.42 -3.00 33.91
C ASP A 174 -7.25 -3.07 32.90
N PRO A 175 -6.99 -2.00 32.12
CA PRO A 175 -5.91 -2.01 31.13
C PRO A 175 -4.54 -2.34 31.72
N ASP A 176 -4.22 -1.85 32.92
CA ASP A 176 -2.89 -1.99 33.52
C ASP A 176 -2.68 -3.43 34.01
N GLU A 177 -3.70 -4.03 34.63
CA GLU A 177 -3.69 -5.44 35.02
C GLU A 177 -3.63 -6.36 33.80
N PHE A 178 -4.47 -6.10 32.78
CA PHE A 178 -4.48 -6.87 31.54
C PHE A 178 -3.11 -6.87 30.86
N LEU A 179 -2.44 -5.71 30.81
CA LEU A 179 -1.10 -5.57 30.22
C LEU A 179 -0.02 -6.32 31.00
N ALA A 180 -0.20 -6.51 32.31
CA ALA A 180 0.75 -7.22 33.18
C ALA A 180 0.59 -8.74 33.11
N GLU A 181 -0.63 -9.24 32.90
CA GLU A 181 -0.94 -10.68 32.90
C GLU A 181 -0.91 -11.34 31.51
N ASP A 182 -1.05 -10.56 30.44
CA ASP A 182 -1.31 -11.11 29.11
C ASP A 182 -0.15 -11.95 28.56
N ARG A 183 -0.47 -13.21 28.25
CA ARG A 183 0.41 -14.17 27.59
C ARG A 183 -0.06 -14.32 26.14
N PRO A 184 0.78 -14.00 25.14
CA PRO A 184 0.38 -14.11 23.74
C PRO A 184 -0.06 -15.55 23.43
N GLU A 185 -1.19 -15.70 22.72
CA GLU A 185 -1.60 -17.00 22.19
C GLU A 185 -0.45 -17.57 21.32
N PRO A 186 -0.08 -18.85 21.48
CA PRO A 186 0.99 -19.45 20.69
C PRO A 186 0.68 -19.36 19.20
N GLU A 187 1.70 -19.06 18.38
CA GLU A 187 1.50 -19.00 16.94
C GLU A 187 1.10 -20.36 16.37
N PRO A 188 0.13 -20.41 15.44
CA PRO A 188 -0.29 -21.67 14.84
C PRO A 188 0.85 -22.24 14.01
N VAL A 189 1.18 -23.51 14.24
CA VAL A 189 2.19 -24.24 13.46
C VAL A 189 1.62 -24.50 12.06
N ILE A 190 2.26 -23.94 11.03
CA ILE A 190 1.90 -24.16 9.63
C ILE A 190 2.80 -25.27 9.06
N PRO A 191 2.25 -26.40 8.59
CA PRO A 191 3.05 -27.42 7.90
C PRO A 191 3.79 -26.85 6.68
N ASN A 192 5.04 -27.28 6.46
CA ASN A 192 5.85 -26.85 5.32
C ASN A 192 5.09 -27.04 3.99
N MET A 193 4.94 -25.96 3.22
CA MET A 193 4.13 -25.93 1.99
C MET A 193 4.90 -26.32 0.71
N LEU A 194 6.10 -26.90 0.82
CA LEU A 194 7.06 -26.94 -0.29
C LEU A 194 6.78 -27.97 -1.40
N ASP A 195 5.85 -28.92 -1.25
CA ASP A 195 5.78 -30.07 -2.18
C ASP A 195 4.52 -30.19 -3.06
N ASP A 196 3.57 -29.25 -3.06
CA ASP A 196 2.19 -29.59 -3.47
C ASP A 196 1.50 -28.70 -4.51
N ASP A 197 2.22 -27.78 -5.19
CA ASP A 197 1.67 -26.99 -6.32
C ASP A 197 1.94 -27.63 -7.71
N ALA A 198 2.44 -28.87 -7.77
CA ALA A 198 2.57 -29.63 -9.02
C ALA A 198 1.25 -30.36 -9.36
N ALA A 199 0.56 -29.90 -10.41
CA ALA A 199 -0.57 -30.63 -11.00
C ALA A 199 -0.13 -31.97 -11.64
N PRO A 200 -0.97 -33.02 -11.68
CA PRO A 200 -0.58 -34.30 -12.26
C PRO A 200 -0.60 -34.20 -13.80
N ALA A 201 0.57 -34.29 -14.43
CA ALA A 201 0.72 -34.37 -15.88
C ALA A 201 0.72 -35.84 -16.34
N GLY A 202 -0.08 -36.14 -17.36
CA GLY A 202 -0.08 -37.41 -18.08
C GLY A 202 1.15 -37.62 -18.98
N GLU A 203 1.30 -38.85 -19.42
CA GLU A 203 2.48 -39.53 -19.99
C GLU A 203 3.15 -38.91 -21.24
N ALA A 204 4.50 -38.89 -21.15
CA ALA A 204 5.55 -39.25 -22.15
C ALA A 204 5.76 -38.46 -23.46
N ALA A 205 6.92 -37.78 -23.58
CA ALA A 205 8.01 -37.99 -24.58
C ALA A 205 9.17 -36.96 -24.40
N PRO A 206 10.41 -37.23 -24.86
CA PRO A 206 11.63 -36.83 -24.17
C PRO A 206 12.33 -35.54 -24.66
N GLU A 207 13.06 -34.94 -23.72
CA GLU A 207 14.31 -34.17 -23.82
C GLU A 207 14.44 -33.07 -24.88
N ASN A 208 14.24 -31.81 -24.46
CA ASN A 208 15.21 -30.73 -24.64
C ASN A 208 14.79 -29.53 -23.78
N SER A 209 15.26 -29.50 -22.53
CA SER A 209 14.99 -28.41 -21.59
C SER A 209 16.30 -27.87 -21.03
N ILE A 210 16.69 -26.71 -21.54
CA ILE A 210 17.60 -25.76 -20.89
C ILE A 210 17.04 -25.50 -19.48
N PRO A 211 17.87 -25.47 -18.41
CA PRO A 211 17.35 -25.25 -17.06
C PRO A 211 16.85 -23.80 -16.93
N VAL A 212 15.54 -23.62 -16.98
CA VAL A 212 14.88 -22.41 -16.46
C VAL A 212 14.83 -22.58 -14.95
N ALA A 213 15.86 -22.05 -14.28
CA ALA A 213 15.81 -21.82 -12.85
C ALA A 213 14.60 -20.93 -12.55
N ALA A 214 13.65 -21.44 -11.78
CA ALA A 214 12.58 -20.65 -11.20
C ALA A 214 13.21 -19.69 -10.18
N THR A 215 13.54 -18.49 -10.66
CA THR A 215 13.86 -17.35 -9.81
C THR A 215 12.65 -17.03 -8.95
N ALA A 216 12.84 -17.13 -7.63
CA ALA A 216 11.98 -16.54 -6.62
C ALA A 216 11.65 -15.07 -6.98
N PRO A 217 10.55 -14.48 -6.48
CA PRO A 217 10.30 -13.05 -6.67
C PRO A 217 11.39 -12.27 -5.92
N THR A 218 12.44 -11.91 -6.63
CA THR A 218 13.40 -10.85 -6.30
C THR A 218 12.69 -9.51 -6.42
N GLY A 219 11.67 -9.30 -5.58
CA GLY A 219 10.92 -8.06 -5.51
C GLY A 219 11.82 -6.97 -4.93
N SER A 220 12.29 -6.05 -5.77
CA SER A 220 12.98 -4.84 -5.31
C SER A 220 12.12 -4.11 -4.28
N LEU A 221 12.69 -3.81 -3.10
CA LEU A 221 12.04 -3.05 -2.02
C LEU A 221 11.87 -1.54 -2.36
N LEU A 222 12.27 -1.11 -3.56
CA LEU A 222 12.01 0.24 -4.05
C LEU A 222 10.54 0.43 -4.42
N PRO A 223 10.00 1.66 -4.27
CA PRO A 223 8.69 2.01 -4.85
C PRO A 223 8.64 1.60 -6.32
N ALA A 224 7.49 1.08 -6.77
CA ALA A 224 7.30 0.54 -8.12
C ALA A 224 7.96 1.37 -9.26
N PRO A 225 7.80 2.71 -9.36
CA PRO A 225 8.39 3.46 -10.46
C PRO A 225 9.91 3.54 -10.40
N LEU A 226 10.51 3.34 -9.22
CA LEU A 226 11.95 3.41 -8.98
C LEU A 226 12.64 2.05 -9.03
N ARG A 227 11.92 0.95 -9.23
CA ARG A 227 12.49 -0.42 -9.19
C ARG A 227 13.57 -0.66 -10.25
N HIS A 228 13.49 0.04 -11.37
CA HIS A 228 14.48 -0.02 -12.43
C HIS A 228 15.87 0.49 -11.98
N LEU A 229 15.95 1.21 -10.85
CA LEU A 229 17.20 1.68 -10.24
C LEU A 229 17.90 0.60 -9.38
N SER A 230 17.23 -0.52 -9.11
CA SER A 230 17.79 -1.62 -8.34
C SER A 230 18.72 -2.45 -9.22
N ALA A 231 20.03 -2.27 -9.09
CA ALA A 231 20.99 -3.18 -9.71
C ALA A 231 21.01 -4.54 -8.97
N ASP A 232 21.33 -5.62 -9.69
CA ASP A 232 21.61 -6.92 -9.09
C ASP A 232 22.72 -6.76 -8.02
N ASN A 233 22.47 -7.25 -6.81
CA ASN A 233 23.39 -7.23 -5.65
C ASN A 233 23.56 -5.89 -4.89
N VAL A 234 22.75 -4.85 -5.11
CA VAL A 234 22.75 -3.70 -4.20
C VAL A 234 21.85 -4.01 -2.99
N PRO A 235 22.37 -4.03 -1.75
CA PRO A 235 21.56 -4.29 -0.56
C PRO A 235 20.45 -3.24 -0.45
N THR A 236 19.21 -3.63 -0.70
CA THR A 236 18.07 -2.75 -0.50
C THR A 236 17.88 -2.47 0.99
N PRO A 237 17.64 -1.21 1.40
CA PRO A 237 17.48 -0.87 2.82
C PRO A 237 16.28 -1.60 3.44
N ARG A 238 16.53 -2.49 4.41
CA ARG A 238 15.47 -3.17 5.17
C ARG A 238 14.77 -2.20 6.15
N ASN A 239 13.49 -2.43 6.45
CA ASN A 239 12.74 -1.82 7.57
C ASN A 239 12.43 -0.30 7.54
N ARG A 240 12.17 0.32 6.37
CA ARG A 240 11.78 1.74 6.29
C ARG A 240 10.33 2.08 6.70
N GLU A 241 9.50 1.07 6.97
CA GLU A 241 8.14 1.27 7.50
C GLU A 241 8.11 1.68 8.98
N ARG A 242 9.26 1.60 9.68
CA ARG A 242 9.36 1.98 11.09
C ARG A 242 9.21 3.49 11.25
N VAL A 243 8.41 3.90 12.23
CA VAL A 243 8.23 5.30 12.58
C VAL A 243 9.54 5.89 13.14
N VAL A 244 10.13 6.82 12.40
CA VAL A 244 11.17 7.77 12.79
C VAL A 244 10.66 8.72 13.88
N PRO A 245 11.25 8.77 15.09
CA PRO A 245 10.90 9.74 16.13
C PRO A 245 11.43 11.13 15.76
N THR A 246 10.54 12.05 15.38
CA THR A 246 10.93 13.41 14.95
C THR A 246 11.36 14.33 16.10
N SER A 247 10.95 14.02 17.33
CA SER A 247 11.21 14.85 18.53
C SER A 247 12.69 15.01 18.89
N ARG A 248 13.58 14.15 18.37
CA ARG A 248 15.03 14.21 18.59
C ARG A 248 15.76 15.20 17.68
N PHE A 249 15.05 15.81 16.74
CA PHE A 249 15.62 16.52 15.61
C PHE A 249 15.16 17.99 15.55
N ALA A 250 14.96 18.65 16.69
CA ALA A 250 14.33 19.98 16.72
C ALA A 250 15.13 21.11 16.03
N GLN A 251 16.43 20.93 15.79
CA GLN A 251 17.26 21.90 15.06
C GLN A 251 17.46 21.44 13.61
N GLY A 252 17.08 22.29 12.66
CA GLY A 252 17.35 22.12 11.23
C GLY A 252 18.78 22.51 10.87
N PHE A 253 19.28 22.06 9.71
CA PHE A 253 20.58 22.49 9.20
C PHE A 253 20.53 23.93 8.68
N THR A 254 21.65 24.64 8.84
CA THR A 254 21.82 25.99 8.27
C THR A 254 21.72 25.95 6.74
N ASP A 255 21.47 27.10 6.12
CA ASP A 255 21.45 27.17 4.65
C ASP A 255 22.83 26.87 4.04
N ASP A 256 23.93 27.20 4.71
CA ASP A 256 25.28 26.90 4.25
C ASP A 256 25.55 25.39 4.16
N VAL A 257 25.18 24.63 5.21
CA VAL A 257 25.32 23.17 5.22
C VAL A 257 24.45 22.53 4.15
N ARG A 258 23.23 23.06 3.92
CA ARG A 258 22.36 22.57 2.84
C ARG A 258 22.93 22.89 1.46
N ALA A 259 23.51 24.06 1.25
CA ALA A 259 24.16 24.43 0.00
C ALA A 259 25.38 23.54 -0.29
N GLU A 260 26.20 23.27 0.73
CA GLU A 260 27.31 22.32 0.62
C GLU A 260 26.81 20.90 0.30
N THR A 261 25.75 20.45 0.97
CA THR A 261 25.14 19.14 0.71
C THR A 261 24.63 19.02 -0.73
N THR A 262 23.94 20.05 -1.25
CA THR A 262 23.52 20.12 -2.66
C THR A 262 24.73 20.00 -3.61
N SER A 263 25.83 20.71 -3.32
CA SER A 263 27.06 20.64 -4.11
C SER A 263 27.68 19.24 -4.11
N ARG A 264 27.74 18.59 -2.94
CA ARG A 264 28.26 17.22 -2.80
C ARG A 264 27.41 16.19 -3.53
N ILE A 265 26.08 16.31 -3.50
CA ILE A 265 25.18 15.43 -4.27
C ILE A 265 25.41 15.63 -5.78
N ALA A 266 25.56 16.88 -6.23
CA ALA A 266 25.82 17.18 -7.63
C ALA A 266 27.18 16.62 -8.10
N SER A 267 28.24 16.75 -7.30
CA SER A 267 29.56 16.17 -7.58
C SER A 267 29.53 14.64 -7.55
N TRP A 268 28.84 14.05 -6.57
CA TRP A 268 28.67 12.60 -6.54
C TRP A 268 27.92 12.11 -7.79
N TRP A 269 26.87 12.81 -8.20
CA TRP A 269 26.08 12.45 -9.38
C TRP A 269 26.87 12.59 -10.68
N SER A 270 27.79 13.56 -10.79
CA SER A 270 28.67 13.66 -11.95
C SER A 270 29.64 12.49 -12.08
N ASP A 271 30.04 11.91 -10.95
CA ASP A 271 31.12 10.93 -10.86
C ASP A 271 30.62 9.48 -10.78
N ALA A 272 29.46 9.25 -10.15
CA ALA A 272 29.01 7.92 -9.73
C ALA A 272 28.25 7.13 -10.82
N VAL A 273 27.84 7.76 -11.92
CA VAL A 273 26.83 7.17 -12.82
C VAL A 273 27.26 7.23 -14.28
N ASP A 274 27.34 6.06 -14.92
CA ASP A 274 27.07 5.93 -16.35
C ASP A 274 25.68 6.50 -16.58
N LYS A 275 25.57 7.79 -16.94
CA LYS A 275 24.31 8.54 -17.07
C LYS A 275 23.26 7.82 -17.93
N ALA A 276 23.71 6.89 -18.78
CA ALA A 276 22.89 5.98 -19.58
C ALA A 276 22.04 4.97 -18.78
N ARG A 277 22.35 4.69 -17.49
CA ARG A 277 21.63 3.71 -16.67
C ARG A 277 20.35 4.26 -16.02
N VAL A 278 20.19 5.58 -15.95
CA VAL A 278 19.05 6.22 -15.26
C VAL A 278 18.02 6.58 -16.32
N ALA A 279 17.35 5.55 -16.83
CA ALA A 279 16.29 5.67 -17.81
C ALA A 279 14.98 6.05 -17.12
N THR A 280 14.83 7.35 -16.82
CA THR A 280 13.55 7.93 -16.41
C THR A 280 12.47 7.56 -17.42
N TYR A 281 11.22 7.41 -16.96
CA TYR A 281 10.12 7.30 -17.90
C TYR A 281 10.01 8.59 -18.74
N GLN A 282 9.79 8.40 -20.04
CA GLN A 282 9.59 9.42 -21.04
C GLN A 282 8.19 9.27 -21.65
N PRO A 283 7.57 10.36 -22.13
CA PRO A 283 6.27 10.27 -22.80
C PRO A 283 6.27 9.30 -23.99
N SER A 284 7.38 9.23 -24.73
CA SER A 284 7.56 8.31 -25.85
C SER A 284 7.52 6.83 -25.46
N ASP A 285 7.81 6.48 -24.20
CA ASP A 285 7.65 5.10 -23.72
C ASP A 285 6.18 4.65 -23.76
N PHE A 286 5.26 5.61 -23.76
CA PHE A 286 3.81 5.39 -23.75
C PHE A 286 3.16 5.83 -25.07
N GLY A 287 3.95 6.03 -26.13
CA GLY A 287 3.43 6.50 -27.42
C GLY A 287 2.79 7.89 -27.34
N LEU A 288 3.20 8.71 -26.37
CA LEU A 288 2.71 10.07 -26.22
C LEU A 288 3.67 11.05 -26.88
N ASP A 289 3.13 11.96 -27.67
CA ASP A 289 3.85 13.08 -28.27
C ASP A 289 3.06 14.39 -28.10
N ALA A 290 3.70 15.50 -28.45
CA ALA A 290 3.10 16.82 -28.33
C ALA A 290 2.02 17.10 -29.38
N GLU A 291 2.02 16.39 -30.51
CA GLU A 291 1.03 16.55 -31.58
C GLU A 291 -0.32 15.96 -31.17
N ALA A 292 -0.30 14.82 -30.48
CA ALA A 292 -1.48 14.18 -29.89
C ALA A 292 -2.25 15.10 -28.93
N TRP A 293 -1.58 16.07 -28.29
CA TRP A 293 -2.24 17.07 -27.45
C TRP A 293 -3.16 17.99 -28.25
N VAL A 294 -2.74 18.37 -29.47
CA VAL A 294 -3.53 19.23 -30.35
C VAL A 294 -4.75 18.48 -30.89
N GLU A 295 -4.60 17.19 -31.15
CA GLU A 295 -5.68 16.35 -31.68
C GLU A 295 -6.70 15.93 -30.61
N GLY A 296 -6.24 15.66 -29.39
CA GLY A 296 -7.07 15.11 -28.31
C GLY A 296 -6.45 15.26 -26.93
N ALA A 297 -6.37 16.49 -26.42
CA ALA A 297 -5.74 16.81 -25.14
C ALA A 297 -6.27 15.97 -23.95
N ASP A 298 -7.60 15.76 -23.87
CA ASP A 298 -8.19 14.94 -22.81
C ASP A 298 -7.83 13.46 -22.92
N GLU A 299 -7.65 12.93 -24.14
CA GLU A 299 -7.14 11.57 -24.34
C GLU A 299 -5.68 11.47 -23.87
N VAL A 300 -4.85 12.48 -24.13
CA VAL A 300 -3.47 12.52 -23.63
C VAL A 300 -3.43 12.54 -22.10
N VAL A 301 -4.29 13.33 -21.45
CA VAL A 301 -4.41 13.33 -19.97
C VAL A 301 -4.84 11.96 -19.47
N TYR A 302 -5.84 11.34 -20.10
CA TYR A 302 -6.28 9.99 -19.78
C TYR A 302 -5.15 8.95 -19.91
N ARG A 303 -4.46 8.91 -21.05
CA ARG A 303 -3.34 7.98 -21.29
C ARG A 303 -2.19 8.22 -20.30
N THR A 304 -1.93 9.47 -19.95
CA THR A 304 -0.95 9.82 -18.91
C THR A 304 -1.38 9.29 -17.53
N ALA A 305 -2.67 9.37 -17.19
CA ALA A 305 -3.21 8.81 -15.96
C ALA A 305 -3.13 7.28 -15.93
N VAL A 306 -3.37 6.60 -17.06
CA VAL A 306 -3.16 5.15 -17.20
C VAL A 306 -1.69 4.80 -16.97
N ALA A 307 -0.77 5.49 -17.63
CA ALA A 307 0.67 5.28 -17.48
C ALA A 307 1.10 5.45 -16.01
N ALA A 308 0.61 6.49 -15.32
CA ALA A 308 0.85 6.71 -13.90
C ALA A 308 0.30 5.56 -13.03
N ALA A 309 -0.93 5.11 -13.30
CA ALA A 309 -1.53 4.00 -12.56
C ALA A 309 -0.72 2.72 -12.72
N LEU A 310 -0.25 2.41 -13.94
CA LEU A 310 0.58 1.23 -14.20
C LEU A 310 1.94 1.35 -13.52
N ALA A 311 2.63 2.48 -13.69
CA ALA A 311 3.97 2.70 -13.13
C ALA A 311 4.02 2.59 -11.59
N PHE A 312 2.93 2.94 -10.91
CA PHE A 312 2.88 2.92 -9.45
C PHE A 312 2.18 1.69 -8.87
N ARG A 313 1.22 1.09 -9.59
CA ARG A 313 0.32 0.09 -9.02
C ARG A 313 0.31 -1.25 -9.75
N LEU A 314 0.96 -1.40 -10.90
CA LEU A 314 1.07 -2.71 -11.56
C LEU A 314 2.02 -3.66 -10.82
N ASP A 315 2.93 -3.09 -10.02
CA ASP A 315 3.89 -3.84 -9.19
C ASP A 315 4.93 -4.62 -10.03
N ARG A 316 5.37 -4.03 -11.15
CA ARG A 316 6.35 -4.60 -12.09
C ARG A 316 7.52 -3.64 -12.34
N ASP A 317 8.53 -4.09 -13.08
CA ASP A 317 9.64 -3.26 -13.53
C ASP A 317 9.24 -2.36 -14.71
N ARG A 318 10.11 -1.41 -15.08
CA ARG A 318 9.87 -0.44 -16.15
C ARG A 318 9.53 -1.11 -17.48
N ALA A 319 10.29 -2.13 -17.87
CA ALA A 319 10.08 -2.84 -19.13
C ALA A 319 8.68 -3.49 -19.18
N SER A 320 8.26 -4.14 -18.10
CA SER A 320 6.93 -4.76 -18.03
C SER A 320 5.81 -3.73 -17.97
N VAL A 321 6.00 -2.59 -17.31
CA VAL A 321 5.02 -1.48 -17.29
C VAL A 321 4.80 -0.94 -18.70
N VAL A 322 5.88 -0.63 -19.41
CA VAL A 322 5.84 -0.14 -20.79
C VAL A 322 5.22 -1.18 -21.72
N ALA A 323 5.61 -2.45 -21.61
CA ALA A 323 5.03 -3.53 -22.40
C ALA A 323 3.52 -3.70 -22.12
N SER A 324 3.09 -3.56 -20.86
CA SER A 324 1.67 -3.67 -20.49
C SER A 324 0.85 -2.52 -21.05
N PHE A 325 1.39 -1.30 -21.02
CA PHE A 325 0.76 -0.14 -21.66
C PHE A 325 0.65 -0.34 -23.18
N ALA A 326 1.74 -0.72 -23.84
CA ALA A 326 1.77 -0.96 -25.28
C ALA A 326 0.83 -2.09 -25.70
N ALA A 327 0.66 -3.13 -24.88
CA ALA A 327 -0.30 -4.20 -25.12
C ALA A 327 -1.75 -3.70 -25.07
N LEU A 328 -2.09 -2.85 -24.10
CA LEU A 328 -3.42 -2.22 -24.02
C LEU A 328 -3.68 -1.31 -25.23
N ASP A 329 -2.70 -0.51 -25.62
CA ASP A 329 -2.81 0.43 -26.74
C ASP A 329 -2.94 -0.30 -28.09
N LYS A 330 -2.05 -1.26 -28.36
CA LYS A 330 -2.07 -2.05 -29.61
C LYS A 330 -3.34 -2.88 -29.78
N ALA A 331 -3.96 -3.28 -28.67
CA ALA A 331 -5.23 -4.00 -28.69
C ALA A 331 -6.45 -3.08 -28.84
N GLY A 332 -6.26 -1.75 -28.96
CA GLY A 332 -7.35 -0.77 -29.07
C GLY A 332 -8.05 -0.46 -27.75
N VAL A 333 -7.65 -1.12 -26.65
CA VAL A 333 -8.37 -1.06 -25.37
C VAL A 333 -8.35 0.33 -24.75
N LEU A 334 -7.25 1.07 -24.88
CA LEU A 334 -7.19 2.43 -24.35
C LEU A 334 -8.17 3.37 -25.06
N GLY A 335 -8.28 3.25 -26.39
CA GLY A 335 -9.24 4.02 -27.18
C GLY A 335 -10.68 3.66 -26.84
N ASP A 336 -10.99 2.36 -26.75
CA ASP A 336 -12.33 1.89 -26.36
C ASP A 336 -12.72 2.41 -24.97
N LEU A 337 -11.85 2.24 -23.98
CA LEU A 337 -12.11 2.70 -22.62
C LEU A 337 -12.29 4.22 -22.53
N TYR A 338 -11.51 5.00 -23.30
CA TYR A 338 -11.67 6.45 -23.39
C TYR A 338 -13.03 6.85 -23.95
N GLN A 339 -13.51 6.15 -24.99
CA GLN A 339 -14.82 6.37 -25.60
C GLN A 339 -15.99 5.79 -24.77
N GLY A 340 -15.70 5.13 -23.66
CA GLY A 340 -16.70 4.49 -22.80
C GLY A 340 -17.25 3.17 -23.35
N THR A 341 -16.55 2.56 -24.31
CA THR A 341 -16.87 1.25 -24.87
C THR A 341 -16.00 0.15 -24.23
N VAL A 342 -16.40 -1.10 -24.44
CA VAL A 342 -15.64 -2.28 -23.98
C VAL A 342 -15.31 -3.12 -25.20
N PRO A 343 -14.04 -3.56 -25.37
CA PRO A 343 -13.67 -4.43 -26.48
C PRO A 343 -14.48 -5.73 -26.43
N GLU A 344 -15.08 -6.14 -27.56
CA GLU A 344 -15.86 -7.38 -27.64
C GLU A 344 -15.00 -8.63 -27.36
N ASN A 345 -13.71 -8.58 -27.70
CA ASN A 345 -12.75 -9.63 -27.43
C ASN A 345 -11.47 -9.05 -26.82
N LEU A 346 -11.13 -9.46 -25.60
CA LEU A 346 -9.86 -9.12 -24.98
C LEU A 346 -8.80 -10.15 -25.37
N PRO A 347 -7.68 -9.76 -26.02
CA PRO A 347 -6.56 -10.66 -26.25
C PRO A 347 -6.06 -11.28 -24.94
N ALA A 348 -5.73 -12.57 -24.97
CA ALA A 348 -5.20 -13.30 -23.80
C ALA A 348 -3.88 -12.73 -23.23
N GLN A 349 -3.24 -11.82 -23.97
CA GLN A 349 -1.99 -11.15 -23.64
C GLN A 349 -2.19 -9.95 -22.70
N ILE A 350 -3.43 -9.48 -22.52
CA ILE A 350 -3.72 -8.33 -21.67
C ILE A 350 -3.74 -8.75 -20.20
N ASP A 351 -2.86 -8.14 -19.41
CA ASP A 351 -2.84 -8.31 -17.97
C ASP A 351 -4.12 -7.73 -17.34
N ALA A 352 -4.86 -8.57 -16.61
CA ALA A 352 -6.15 -8.20 -16.02
C ALA A 352 -6.03 -7.05 -14.99
N ARG A 353 -4.90 -6.94 -14.27
CA ARG A 353 -4.62 -5.84 -13.35
C ARG A 353 -4.33 -4.56 -14.12
N ALA A 354 -3.59 -4.64 -15.22
CA ALA A 354 -3.35 -3.50 -16.10
C ALA A 354 -4.68 -2.97 -16.69
N LEU A 355 -5.53 -3.86 -17.18
CA LEU A 355 -6.88 -3.51 -17.65
C LEU A 355 -7.72 -2.82 -16.57
N MET A 356 -7.78 -3.40 -15.37
CA MET A 356 -8.50 -2.81 -14.23
C MET A 356 -8.02 -1.39 -13.90
N LEU A 357 -6.70 -1.17 -13.88
CA LEU A 357 -6.11 0.14 -13.61
C LEU A 357 -6.47 1.14 -14.73
N ALA A 358 -6.40 0.72 -16.00
CA ALA A 358 -6.77 1.54 -17.13
C ALA A 358 -8.27 1.93 -17.11
N SER A 359 -9.16 0.98 -16.79
CA SER A 359 -10.60 1.27 -16.66
C SER A 359 -10.90 2.23 -15.51
N LEU A 360 -10.17 2.13 -14.39
CA LEU A 360 -10.36 3.03 -13.27
C LEU A 360 -9.89 4.46 -13.60
N ALA A 361 -8.77 4.60 -14.32
CA ALA A 361 -8.30 5.89 -14.83
C ALA A 361 -9.31 6.50 -15.83
N ALA A 362 -9.84 5.68 -16.76
CA ALA A 362 -10.86 6.11 -17.73
C ALA A 362 -12.09 6.67 -17.03
N ARG A 363 -12.64 5.93 -16.05
CA ARG A 363 -13.79 6.36 -15.27
C ARG A 363 -13.56 7.70 -14.56
N ARG A 364 -12.37 7.92 -14.01
CA ARG A 364 -12.03 9.18 -13.33
C ARG A 364 -11.89 10.36 -14.29
N CYS A 365 -11.27 10.14 -15.45
CA CYS A 365 -11.17 11.19 -16.47
C CYS A 365 -12.55 11.54 -17.05
N ALA A 366 -13.42 10.56 -17.22
CA ALA A 366 -14.80 10.78 -17.68
C ALA A 366 -15.66 11.60 -16.69
N GLU A 367 -15.33 11.62 -15.40
CA GLU A 367 -15.99 12.48 -14.41
C GLU A 367 -15.65 13.97 -14.60
N VAL A 368 -14.56 14.28 -15.32
CA VAL A 368 -14.08 15.66 -15.60
C VAL A 368 -13.61 15.77 -17.07
N PRO A 369 -14.54 15.78 -18.04
CA PRO A 369 -14.20 15.67 -19.47
C PRO A 369 -13.51 16.89 -20.08
N GLU A 370 -13.41 18.01 -19.34
CA GLU A 370 -12.73 19.24 -19.77
C GLU A 370 -11.41 19.46 -19.00
N LEU A 371 -10.85 18.38 -18.42
CA LEU A 371 -9.68 18.49 -17.56
C LEU A 371 -8.49 19.08 -18.32
N ALA A 372 -8.25 18.68 -19.57
CA ALA A 372 -7.12 19.21 -20.33
C ALA A 372 -7.27 20.71 -20.63
N ALA A 373 -8.47 21.16 -21.01
CA ALA A 373 -8.76 22.58 -21.19
C ALA A 373 -8.58 23.38 -19.90
N GLN A 374 -8.96 22.81 -18.76
CA GLN A 374 -8.72 23.43 -17.45
C GLN A 374 -7.24 23.56 -17.14
N LEU A 375 -6.42 22.57 -17.52
CA LEU A 375 -4.97 22.65 -17.33
C LEU A 375 -4.38 23.77 -18.19
N ASP A 376 -4.67 23.80 -19.50
CA ASP A 376 -4.13 24.81 -20.41
C ASP A 376 -4.49 26.26 -20.00
N GLY A 377 -5.69 26.45 -19.42
CA GLY A 377 -6.16 27.75 -18.94
C GLY A 377 -5.61 28.22 -17.59
N ARG A 378 -4.71 27.48 -16.93
CA ARG A 378 -4.20 27.88 -15.60
C ARG A 378 -3.05 28.87 -15.67
N ALA A 379 -2.95 29.70 -14.64
CA ALA A 379 -1.91 30.71 -14.51
C ALA A 379 -0.59 30.16 -13.92
N SER A 380 -0.63 28.99 -13.29
CA SER A 380 0.50 28.40 -12.56
C SER A 380 0.44 26.87 -12.51
N ALA A 381 1.57 26.23 -12.24
CA ALA A 381 1.62 24.80 -11.97
C ALA A 381 0.84 24.44 -10.70
N ALA A 382 0.83 25.32 -9.69
CA ALA A 382 0.01 25.11 -8.49
C ALA A 382 -1.49 25.00 -8.81
N ASP A 383 -2.02 25.89 -9.66
CA ASP A 383 -3.43 25.85 -10.07
C ASP A 383 -3.75 24.63 -10.95
N ALA A 384 -2.82 24.27 -11.84
CA ALA A 384 -2.94 23.08 -12.68
C ALA A 384 -2.94 21.81 -11.82
N PHE A 385 -2.03 21.72 -10.86
CA PHE A 385 -1.95 20.61 -9.91
C PHE A 385 -3.20 20.51 -9.03
N ALA A 386 -3.73 21.64 -8.55
CA ALA A 386 -4.99 21.66 -7.80
C ALA A 386 -6.18 21.15 -8.65
N SER A 387 -6.19 21.46 -9.95
CA SER A 387 -7.20 20.95 -10.89
C SER A 387 -7.07 19.44 -11.08
N LEU A 388 -5.84 18.95 -11.29
CA LEU A 388 -5.55 17.51 -11.34
C LEU A 388 -5.97 16.80 -10.05
N ASP A 389 -5.65 17.35 -8.88
CA ASP A 389 -5.99 16.74 -7.59
C ASP A 389 -7.50 16.72 -7.34
N ALA A 390 -8.20 17.80 -7.68
CA ALA A 390 -9.66 17.84 -7.57
C ALA A 390 -10.33 16.75 -8.44
N ALA A 391 -9.80 16.51 -9.64
CA ALA A 391 -10.32 15.53 -10.59
C ALA A 391 -9.90 14.08 -10.25
N LEU A 392 -8.63 13.87 -9.94
CA LEU A 392 -7.98 12.55 -9.92
C LEU A 392 -7.48 12.13 -8.52
N GLY A 393 -7.37 13.07 -7.58
CA GLY A 393 -6.78 12.89 -6.24
C GLY A 393 -7.57 12.01 -5.28
N ARG A 394 -8.86 11.75 -5.55
CA ARG A 394 -9.76 10.98 -4.68
C ARG A 394 -9.50 9.46 -4.75
N GLY A 395 -8.41 9.03 -4.10
CA GLY A 395 -8.08 7.64 -3.77
C GLY A 395 -7.28 6.87 -4.83
N LEU A 396 -7.24 7.35 -6.07
CA LEU A 396 -6.46 6.71 -7.15
C LEU A 396 -5.07 7.32 -7.33
N PHE A 397 -4.96 8.63 -7.30
CA PHE A 397 -3.70 9.31 -7.56
C PHE A 397 -3.36 10.22 -6.40
N ARG A 398 -2.10 10.22 -5.96
CA ARG A 398 -1.63 11.11 -4.91
C ARG A 398 -0.21 11.57 -5.19
N THR A 399 0.77 10.68 -5.02
CA THR A 399 2.14 10.95 -5.48
C THR A 399 2.25 10.86 -6.99
N GLU A 400 1.38 10.04 -7.59
CA GLU A 400 1.22 9.86 -9.03
C GLU A 400 0.91 11.18 -9.76
N LEU A 401 0.23 12.13 -9.10
CA LEU A 401 -0.09 13.43 -9.70
C LEU A 401 1.18 14.26 -9.99
N PHE A 402 2.21 14.16 -9.15
CA PHE A 402 3.51 14.81 -9.39
C PHE A 402 4.20 14.20 -10.61
N TRP A 403 4.10 12.88 -10.76
CA TRP A 403 4.61 12.17 -11.93
C TRP A 403 3.83 12.52 -13.21
N MET A 404 2.50 12.71 -13.11
CA MET A 404 1.70 13.21 -14.23
C MET A 404 2.12 14.63 -14.64
N MET A 405 2.36 15.53 -13.68
CA MET A 405 2.87 16.88 -13.96
C MET A 405 4.25 16.83 -14.65
N ASP A 406 5.14 15.93 -14.23
CA ASP A 406 6.43 15.70 -14.90
C ASP A 406 6.24 15.22 -16.34
N MET A 407 5.34 14.27 -16.58
CA MET A 407 5.06 13.77 -17.93
C MET A 407 4.47 14.82 -18.86
N LEU A 408 3.47 15.58 -18.39
CA LEU A 408 2.89 16.68 -19.16
C LEU A 408 3.92 17.80 -19.40
N GLY A 409 4.81 18.05 -18.44
CA GLY A 409 5.94 18.96 -18.60
C GLY A 409 6.94 18.50 -19.66
N LYS A 410 7.32 17.21 -19.65
CA LYS A 410 8.20 16.58 -20.65
C LYS A 410 7.60 16.56 -22.05
N LEU A 411 6.28 16.38 -22.16
CA LEU A 411 5.55 16.55 -23.42
C LEU A 411 5.57 18.01 -23.92
N GLY A 412 5.84 18.96 -23.03
CA GLY A 412 5.86 20.39 -23.35
C GLY A 412 4.48 21.00 -23.52
N VAL A 413 3.43 20.32 -23.03
CA VAL A 413 2.02 20.74 -23.13
C VAL A 413 1.60 21.63 -21.97
N ILE A 414 2.32 21.57 -20.84
CA ILE A 414 2.22 22.55 -19.76
C ILE A 414 3.57 23.23 -19.57
N ARG A 415 3.55 24.56 -19.43
CA ARG A 415 4.74 25.39 -19.28
C ARG A 415 4.45 26.50 -18.27
N TYR A 416 4.85 26.26 -17.03
CA TYR A 416 4.72 27.23 -15.95
C TYR A 416 6.08 27.52 -15.35
N ASP A 417 6.28 28.76 -14.90
CA ASP A 417 7.53 29.18 -14.27
C ASP A 417 7.80 28.39 -12.97
N ASP A 418 6.73 27.99 -12.26
CA ASP A 418 6.79 27.21 -11.02
C ASP A 418 6.66 25.69 -11.24
N LEU A 419 6.69 25.19 -12.48
CA LEU A 419 6.52 23.76 -12.78
C LEU A 419 7.55 22.88 -12.07
N GLY A 420 8.77 23.38 -11.86
CA GLY A 420 9.83 22.67 -11.13
C GLY A 420 9.44 22.22 -9.72
N ASP A 421 8.47 22.87 -9.09
CA ASP A 421 7.95 22.58 -7.75
C ASP A 421 6.97 21.40 -7.70
N PHE A 422 6.57 20.88 -8.87
CA PHE A 422 5.54 19.84 -9.00
C PHE A 422 5.96 18.63 -9.82
N THR A 423 7.19 18.61 -10.34
CA THR A 423 7.71 17.57 -11.24
C THR A 423 8.59 16.52 -10.56
N VAL A 424 8.93 16.70 -9.29
CA VAL A 424 9.66 15.66 -8.54
C VAL A 424 8.65 14.76 -7.85
N THR A 425 8.76 13.44 -7.97
CA THR A 425 7.85 12.55 -7.23
C THR A 425 8.36 12.37 -5.80
N PRO A 426 7.66 12.87 -4.77
CA PRO A 426 8.15 12.84 -3.41
C PRO A 426 7.89 11.47 -2.76
N HIS A 427 8.50 10.40 -3.28
CA HIS A 427 8.38 9.05 -2.72
C HIS A 427 8.84 8.99 -1.27
N ARG A 428 8.42 7.97 -0.52
CA ARG A 428 8.86 7.79 0.87
C ARG A 428 10.40 7.76 0.99
N ILE A 429 11.09 7.04 0.11
CA ILE A 429 12.56 7.02 0.06
C ILE A 429 13.17 8.41 -0.16
N VAL A 430 12.60 9.21 -1.05
CA VAL A 430 13.03 10.58 -1.33
C VAL A 430 12.82 11.45 -0.09
N ARG A 431 11.63 11.41 0.53
CA ARG A 431 11.32 12.18 1.74
C ARG A 431 12.19 11.80 2.94
N ASP A 432 12.44 10.50 3.14
CA ASP A 432 13.36 10.01 4.18
C ASP A 432 14.77 10.55 3.95
N THR A 433 15.21 10.58 2.70
CA THR A 433 16.53 11.09 2.32
C THR A 433 16.63 12.59 2.56
N LEU A 434 15.62 13.36 2.12
CA LEU A 434 15.56 14.81 2.35
C LEU A 434 15.52 15.18 3.83
N PHE A 435 14.76 14.44 4.62
CA PHE A 435 14.72 14.61 6.07
C PHE A 435 16.10 14.42 6.70
N ARG A 436 16.83 13.37 6.30
CA ARG A 436 18.17 13.08 6.81
C ARG A 436 19.21 14.09 6.37
N LEU A 437 19.08 14.59 5.14
CA LEU A 437 19.89 15.68 4.60
C LEU A 437 19.45 17.06 5.14
N GLY A 438 18.47 17.10 6.04
CA GLY A 438 17.96 18.30 6.70
C GLY A 438 17.26 19.31 5.78
N PHE A 439 16.81 18.88 4.59
CA PHE A 439 15.98 19.69 3.71
C PHE A 439 14.51 19.72 4.14
N THR A 440 14.06 18.74 4.93
CA THR A 440 12.73 18.74 5.57
C THR A 440 12.83 18.41 7.05
N ASP A 441 11.84 18.85 7.83
CA ASP A 441 11.76 18.59 9.28
C ASP A 441 11.07 17.26 9.63
N THR A 442 10.46 16.64 8.63
CA THR A 442 9.80 15.34 8.77
C THR A 442 9.82 14.60 7.45
N PRO A 443 9.96 13.26 7.47
CA PRO A 443 9.77 12.43 6.29
C PRO A 443 8.30 12.09 6.03
N TYR A 444 7.41 12.43 6.96
CA TYR A 444 5.97 12.20 6.86
C TYR A 444 5.29 13.36 6.14
N ALA A 445 4.67 13.05 5.02
CA ALA A 445 3.82 13.97 4.27
C ALA A 445 2.45 13.30 4.13
N ASN A 446 1.51 13.75 4.95
CA ASN A 446 0.21 13.11 5.14
C ASN A 446 -0.92 13.83 4.42
N ASP A 447 -0.63 14.93 3.74
CA ASP A 447 -1.54 15.68 2.86
C ASP A 447 -0.79 16.17 1.61
N GLN A 448 -1.50 16.88 0.74
CA GLN A 448 -0.94 17.41 -0.51
C GLN A 448 0.04 18.56 -0.25
N ALA A 449 -0.28 19.47 0.67
CA ALA A 449 0.56 20.62 1.00
C ALA A 449 1.97 20.18 1.47
N THR A 450 2.02 19.18 2.34
CA THR A 450 3.28 18.59 2.83
C THR A 450 4.06 17.83 1.75
N LEU A 451 3.39 17.26 0.74
CA LEU A 451 4.04 16.64 -0.42
C LEU A 451 4.66 17.70 -1.35
N VAL A 452 3.98 18.84 -1.56
CA VAL A 452 4.54 19.97 -2.34
C VAL A 452 5.78 20.53 -1.66
N VAL A 453 5.76 20.69 -0.33
CA VAL A 453 6.95 21.11 0.44
C VAL A 453 8.11 20.13 0.24
N ALA A 454 7.84 18.82 0.28
CA ALA A 454 8.87 17.81 0.04
C ALA A 454 9.42 17.85 -1.40
N THR A 455 8.59 18.19 -2.38
CA THR A 455 8.96 18.32 -3.79
C THR A 455 9.90 19.51 -4.01
N ARG A 456 9.55 20.67 -3.44
CA ARG A 456 10.43 21.86 -3.40
C ARG A 456 11.76 21.58 -2.70
N ALA A 457 11.71 20.86 -1.59
CA ALA A 457 12.90 20.44 -0.87
C ALA A 457 13.78 19.51 -1.72
N ALA A 458 13.17 18.59 -2.47
CA ALA A 458 13.87 17.73 -3.42
C ALA A 458 14.58 18.54 -4.51
N ARG A 459 13.89 19.53 -5.08
CA ARG A 459 14.46 20.42 -6.10
C ARG A 459 15.56 21.32 -5.54
N LYS A 460 15.46 21.75 -4.28
CA LYS A 460 16.55 22.48 -3.58
C LYS A 460 17.78 21.58 -3.37
N ALA A 461 17.57 20.32 -3.02
CA ALA A 461 18.65 19.34 -2.83
C ALA A 461 19.32 18.94 -4.15
N VAL A 462 18.53 18.84 -5.24
CA VAL A 462 18.99 18.47 -6.58
C VAL A 462 18.38 19.43 -7.62
N PRO A 463 19.05 20.57 -7.88
CA PRO A 463 18.52 21.60 -8.78
C PRO A 463 18.41 21.16 -10.24
N ILE A 464 19.27 20.25 -10.69
CA ILE A 464 19.37 19.82 -12.09
C ILE A 464 19.16 18.31 -12.19
N GLY A 465 18.30 17.89 -13.13
CA GLY A 465 18.03 16.47 -13.43
C GLY A 465 16.82 15.87 -12.71
N PRO A 466 16.65 14.54 -12.76
CA PRO A 466 15.55 13.82 -12.12
C PRO A 466 15.83 13.68 -10.61
N ALA A 467 15.43 14.69 -9.84
CA ALA A 467 15.80 14.82 -8.44
C ALA A 467 15.39 13.63 -7.57
N ASP A 468 14.22 13.04 -7.78
CA ASP A 468 13.73 11.86 -7.06
C ASP A 468 14.56 10.61 -7.34
N GLU A 469 14.95 10.37 -8.60
CA GLU A 469 15.82 9.26 -8.96
C GLU A 469 17.25 9.46 -8.43
N ILE A 470 17.81 10.67 -8.58
CA ILE A 470 19.13 11.03 -8.04
C ILE A 470 19.15 10.84 -6.52
N LEU A 471 18.16 11.36 -5.80
CA LEU A 471 18.07 11.19 -4.35
C LEU A 471 17.86 9.74 -3.94
N THR A 472 17.13 8.95 -4.73
CA THR A 472 16.95 7.52 -4.48
C THR A 472 18.26 6.76 -4.65
N LEU A 473 18.97 6.97 -5.76
CA LEU A 473 20.28 6.36 -6.01
C LEU A 473 21.30 6.80 -4.98
N PHE A 474 21.31 8.08 -4.62
CA PHE A 474 22.16 8.61 -3.55
C PHE A 474 21.87 7.87 -2.23
N ALA A 475 20.59 7.70 -1.88
CA ALA A 475 20.20 6.99 -0.67
C ALA A 475 20.59 5.50 -0.67
N LEU A 476 20.57 4.86 -1.85
CA LEU A 476 21.01 3.47 -2.04
C LEU A 476 22.54 3.36 -1.93
N ALA A 477 23.27 4.24 -2.62
CA ALA A 477 24.74 4.25 -2.63
C ALA A 477 25.34 4.63 -1.28
N ALA A 478 24.74 5.61 -0.59
CA ALA A 478 25.18 6.03 0.74
C ALA A 478 24.93 4.97 1.82
N GLY A 479 24.20 3.88 1.52
CA GLY A 479 23.98 2.76 2.45
C GLY A 479 23.32 3.13 3.77
N CYS A 480 22.69 4.31 3.82
CA CYS A 480 22.30 4.94 5.07
C CYS A 480 21.00 4.29 5.56
N ALA A 481 21.10 3.23 6.35
CA ALA A 481 20.00 2.59 7.04
C ALA A 481 20.23 2.66 8.56
N TYR A 482 19.20 2.32 9.33
CA TYR A 482 19.28 2.19 10.81
C TYR A 482 20.39 1.23 11.29
N ASP A 483 20.99 0.45 10.37
CA ASP A 483 22.12 -0.48 10.60
C ASP A 483 23.33 -0.18 9.70
N CYS A 484 23.68 1.09 9.45
CA CYS A 484 24.88 1.44 8.68
C CYS A 484 26.15 0.87 9.37
N ALA A 485 26.78 -0.13 8.73
CA ALA A 485 28.01 -0.76 9.23
C ALA A 485 29.19 0.22 9.33
N HIS A 486 29.14 1.31 8.55
CA HIS A 486 30.15 2.37 8.51
C HIS A 486 29.88 3.52 9.49
N ARG A 487 28.85 3.43 10.35
CA ARG A 487 28.50 4.46 11.35
C ARG A 487 29.68 4.91 12.23
N LYS A 488 30.65 4.02 12.48
CA LYS A 488 31.83 4.31 13.32
C LYS A 488 33.00 4.93 12.57
N SER A 489 32.97 4.95 11.23
CA SER A 489 34.10 5.30 10.36
C SER A 489 33.72 6.20 9.18
N CYS A 490 32.54 6.80 9.20
CA CYS A 490 32.06 7.69 8.14
C CYS A 490 32.37 9.14 8.52
N ASP A 491 33.18 9.81 7.72
CA ASP A 491 33.60 11.20 7.93
C ASP A 491 32.58 12.22 7.38
N PHE A 492 31.48 11.73 6.81
CA PHE A 492 30.34 12.54 6.36
C PHE A 492 29.29 12.59 7.46
N PRO A 493 28.66 13.76 7.73
CA PRO A 493 27.72 13.91 8.83
C PRO A 493 26.57 12.92 8.71
N CYS A 494 26.62 11.91 9.58
CA CYS A 494 25.51 11.05 9.92
C CYS A 494 25.64 10.59 11.39
N ARG A 495 25.45 11.55 12.32
CA ARG A 495 24.96 11.30 13.68
C ARG A 495 23.56 11.88 13.84
N GLU A 496 22.64 11.31 13.06
CA GLU A 496 21.23 11.70 12.89
C GLU A 496 20.95 13.17 13.31
N ARG A 497 21.32 14.12 12.45
CA ARG A 497 21.04 15.57 12.50
C ARG A 497 21.87 16.49 13.42
N LEU A 498 22.72 16.02 14.34
CA LEU A 498 23.46 16.90 15.27
C LEU A 498 24.97 16.67 15.38
N GLU A 499 25.53 15.73 14.61
CA GLU A 499 26.67 16.13 13.76
C GLU A 499 26.14 16.57 12.41
#